data_AF-A0A6I7QWS7-F1
#
_entry.id   AF-A0A6I7QWS7-F1
#
_cell.length_a   1.000
_cell.length_b   1.000
_cell.length_c   1.000
_cell.angle_alpha   90.00
_cell.angle_beta   90.00
_cell.angle_gamma   90.00
#
_symmetry.space_group_name_H-M   'P 1'
#
loop_
_entity.id
_entity.type
_entity.pdbx_description
1 polymer ?
#
loop_
_entity_poly.entity_id
_entity_poly.type
_entity_poly.pdbx_seq_one_letter_code
_entity_poly.pdbx_strand_id
1 'polypeptide(L)'
;MLVLCSGTAWTQGSALQGLFDPEVFRNNVDVGSSLASLTRAIENPEEWERLSNRILLLDGVAASLAVYVDEADEYYAEIELITGAWHGVERVEVYRAWVVVDDPIFSGRLAERAPRDPDPDLILRNDRILVAVRILDLFTEPDGAVVPVLGAFDIRKMR
;
A
#
# COMPACT_ATOMS: atom_id res chain seq x y z
N MET A 1 -47.04 -33.76 30.30
CA MET A 1 -46.10 -32.84 30.99
C MET A 1 -44.77 -32.92 30.24
N LEU A 2 -44.60 -32.06 29.24
CA LEU A 2 -43.42 -32.02 28.36
C LEU A 2 -42.59 -30.80 28.76
N VAL A 3 -41.34 -31.04 29.13
CA VAL A 3 -40.35 -30.03 29.52
C VAL A 3 -39.83 -29.35 28.25
N LEU A 4 -40.08 -28.06 28.12
CA LEU A 4 -39.47 -27.21 27.11
C LEU A 4 -38.01 -26.97 27.51
N CYS A 5 -37.07 -27.52 26.73
CA CYS A 5 -35.66 -27.12 26.80
C CYS A 5 -35.54 -25.71 26.21
N SER A 6 -35.26 -24.73 27.06
CA SER A 6 -34.87 -23.38 26.67
C SER A 6 -33.54 -23.43 25.92
N GLY A 7 -33.61 -23.12 24.63
CA GLY A 7 -32.43 -22.88 23.80
C GLY A 7 -31.62 -21.73 24.39
N THR A 8 -30.41 -22.04 24.81
CA THR A 8 -29.39 -21.08 25.23
C THR A 8 -29.08 -20.15 24.06
N ALA A 9 -29.43 -18.88 24.25
CA ALA A 9 -29.04 -17.79 23.37
C ALA A 9 -27.51 -17.68 23.34
N TRP A 10 -26.92 -17.88 22.16
CA TRP A 10 -25.53 -17.55 21.90
C TRP A 10 -25.40 -16.03 21.77
N THR A 11 -25.37 -15.32 22.89
CA THR A 11 -24.80 -13.96 22.94
C THR A 11 -23.33 -14.09 23.28
N GLN A 12 -22.50 -14.41 22.29
CA GLN A 12 -21.10 -14.02 22.35
C GLN A 12 -21.01 -12.58 21.85
N GLY A 13 -21.12 -11.64 22.78
CA GLY A 13 -20.69 -10.27 22.56
C GLY A 13 -19.19 -10.29 22.30
N SER A 14 -18.81 -10.14 21.03
CA SER A 14 -17.42 -9.96 20.63
C SER A 14 -16.96 -8.58 21.11
N ALA A 15 -15.92 -8.54 21.95
CA ALA A 15 -15.30 -7.32 22.46
C ALA A 15 -14.74 -6.38 21.37
N LEU A 16 -14.89 -6.74 20.09
CA LEU A 16 -14.47 -5.95 18.93
C LEU A 16 -15.60 -5.14 18.26
N GLN A 17 -16.86 -5.33 18.67
CA GLN A 17 -18.01 -4.68 18.01
C GLN A 17 -18.06 -3.13 18.13
N GLY A 18 -17.16 -2.51 18.88
CA GLY A 18 -17.07 -1.05 19.02
C GLY A 18 -15.74 -0.41 18.59
N LEU A 19 -14.77 -1.20 18.10
CA LEU A 19 -13.44 -0.69 17.73
C LEU A 19 -13.26 -0.46 16.23
N PHE A 20 -14.19 -0.94 15.41
CA PHE A 20 -14.10 -0.82 13.96
C PHE A 20 -15.44 -0.39 13.39
N ASP A 21 -15.49 0.83 12.87
CA ASP A 21 -16.62 1.32 12.08
C ASP A 21 -16.36 1.03 10.59
N PRO A 22 -17.11 0.10 9.96
CA PRO A 22 -16.93 -0.23 8.55
C PRO A 22 -17.20 0.94 7.60
N GLU A 23 -17.99 1.92 8.00
CA GLU A 23 -18.25 3.12 7.20
C GLU A 23 -17.05 4.05 7.22
N VAL A 24 -16.48 4.30 8.41
CA VAL A 24 -15.21 5.05 8.54
C VAL A 24 -14.12 4.39 7.71
N PHE A 25 -13.95 3.07 7.79
CA PHE A 25 -12.96 2.37 6.98
C PHE A 25 -13.21 2.57 5.47
N ARG A 26 -14.43 2.34 4.99
CA ARG A 26 -14.76 2.47 3.56
C ARG A 26 -14.56 3.90 3.05
N ASN A 27 -14.86 4.91 3.88
CA ASN A 27 -14.71 6.30 3.50
C ASN A 27 -13.23 6.73 3.43
N ASN A 28 -12.37 6.15 4.26
CA ASN A 28 -10.97 6.56 4.37
C ASN A 28 -9.98 5.67 3.61
N VAL A 29 -10.30 4.41 3.34
CA VAL A 29 -9.39 3.44 2.71
C VAL A 29 -9.94 2.95 1.38
N ASP A 30 -9.18 3.14 0.31
CA ASP A 30 -9.44 2.58 -1.01
C ASP A 30 -8.63 1.30 -1.23
N VAL A 31 -9.34 0.17 -1.30
CA VAL A 31 -8.74 -1.16 -1.54
C VAL A 31 -8.95 -1.65 -2.98
N GLY A 32 -9.62 -0.86 -3.82
CA GLY A 32 -9.99 -1.24 -5.19
C GLY A 32 -9.13 -0.59 -6.27
N SER A 33 -8.40 0.47 -5.92
CA SER A 33 -7.53 1.19 -6.82
C SER A 33 -6.24 0.42 -7.06
N SER A 34 -5.74 0.54 -8.29
CA SER A 34 -4.45 -0.01 -8.71
C SER A 34 -3.55 1.14 -9.16
N LEU A 35 -2.26 0.90 -9.36
CA LEU A 35 -1.38 1.87 -10.02
C LEU A 35 -1.92 2.27 -11.40
N ALA A 36 -2.51 1.34 -12.15
CA ALA A 36 -3.15 1.66 -13.43
C ALA A 36 -4.31 2.65 -13.29
N SER A 37 -5.15 2.46 -12.26
CA SER A 37 -6.24 3.39 -11.94
C SER A 37 -5.70 4.76 -11.54
N LEU A 38 -4.63 4.78 -10.73
CA LEU A 38 -3.99 6.00 -10.27
C LEU A 38 -3.36 6.79 -11.42
N THR A 39 -2.64 6.13 -12.33
CA THR A 39 -2.08 6.77 -13.52
C THR A 39 -3.17 7.39 -14.40
N ARG A 40 -4.31 6.71 -14.58
CA ARG A 40 -5.45 7.28 -15.34
C ARG A 40 -6.10 8.45 -14.61
N ALA A 41 -6.12 8.43 -13.27
CA ALA A 41 -6.69 9.51 -12.47
C ALA A 41 -5.91 10.82 -12.62
N ILE A 42 -4.61 10.79 -12.97
CA ILE A 42 -3.81 11.99 -13.24
C ILE A 42 -4.47 12.88 -14.32
N GLU A 43 -5.11 12.26 -15.31
CA GLU A 43 -5.79 12.96 -16.41
C GLU A 43 -7.24 13.34 -16.08
N ASN A 44 -7.76 12.93 -14.92
CA ASN A 44 -9.13 13.17 -14.48
C ASN A 44 -9.16 13.84 -13.09
N PRO A 45 -9.31 15.18 -13.02
CA PRO A 45 -9.25 15.93 -11.78
C PRO A 45 -10.21 15.46 -10.68
N GLU A 46 -11.44 15.06 -11.02
CA GLU A 46 -12.43 14.60 -10.04
C GLU A 46 -12.00 13.26 -9.40
N GLU A 47 -11.48 12.35 -10.22
CA GLU A 47 -10.98 11.05 -9.74
C GLU A 47 -9.68 11.22 -8.94
N TRP A 48 -8.79 12.11 -9.37
CA TRP A 48 -7.58 12.45 -8.63
C TRP A 48 -7.89 13.01 -7.24
N GLU A 49 -8.84 13.95 -7.15
CA GLU A 49 -9.28 14.53 -5.87
C GLU A 49 -9.91 13.46 -4.96
N ARG A 50 -10.75 12.57 -5.52
CA ARG A 50 -11.35 11.46 -4.78
C ARG A 50 -10.30 10.52 -4.18
N LEU A 51 -9.25 10.19 -4.93
CA LEU A 51 -8.18 9.30 -4.48
C LEU A 51 -7.22 9.99 -3.49
N SER A 52 -6.95 11.28 -3.69
CA SER A 52 -6.02 12.06 -2.85
C SER A 52 -6.52 12.21 -1.41
N ASN A 53 -7.82 12.13 -1.18
CA ASN A 53 -8.44 12.24 0.14
C ASN A 53 -8.51 10.90 0.91
N ARG A 54 -7.84 9.84 0.42
CA ARG A 54 -7.94 8.48 0.97
C ARG A 54 -6.58 7.82 1.12
N ILE A 55 -6.50 6.85 2.01
CA ILE A 55 -5.40 5.90 2.08
C ILE A 55 -5.64 4.86 0.97
N LEU A 56 -4.70 4.73 0.06
CA LEU A 56 -4.75 3.73 -1.01
C LEU A 56 -3.99 2.49 -0.56
N LEU A 57 -4.60 1.32 -0.73
CA LEU A 57 -3.94 0.04 -0.55
C LEU A 57 -3.53 -0.50 -1.93
N LEU A 58 -2.25 -0.40 -2.26
CA LEU A 58 -1.72 -0.74 -3.58
C LEU A 58 -0.78 -1.94 -3.48
N ASP A 59 -0.82 -2.83 -4.47
CA ASP A 59 0.18 -3.89 -4.62
C ASP A 59 1.06 -3.68 -5.85
N GLY A 60 2.29 -4.18 -5.76
CA GLY A 60 3.25 -4.10 -6.86
C GLY A 60 4.57 -4.76 -6.51
N VAL A 61 5.55 -4.61 -7.39
CA VAL A 61 6.93 -5.06 -7.18
C VAL A 61 7.80 -3.86 -6.84
N ALA A 62 8.64 -3.98 -5.82
CA ALA A 62 9.68 -3.01 -5.50
C ALA A 62 10.81 -3.09 -6.54
N ALA A 63 10.66 -2.40 -7.67
CA ALA A 63 11.62 -2.43 -8.79
C ALA A 63 12.98 -1.84 -8.40
N SER A 64 12.95 -0.78 -7.61
CA SER A 64 14.11 -0.22 -6.94
C SER A 64 13.76 0.09 -5.49
N LEU A 65 14.80 0.10 -4.66
CA LEU A 65 14.74 0.39 -3.23
C LEU A 65 16.08 1.04 -2.88
N ALA A 66 16.03 2.21 -2.28
CA ALA A 66 17.19 2.95 -1.77
C ALA A 66 16.90 3.39 -0.33
N VAL A 67 17.84 3.14 0.58
CA VAL A 67 17.75 3.62 1.97
C VAL A 67 18.82 4.68 2.14
N TYR A 68 18.39 5.92 2.36
CA TYR A 68 19.29 7.07 2.47
C TYR A 68 19.66 7.36 3.92
N VAL A 69 18.72 7.21 4.85
CA VAL A 69 18.91 7.42 6.29
C VAL A 69 18.25 6.27 7.06
N ASP A 70 18.97 5.70 8.01
CA ASP A 70 18.50 4.64 8.92
C ASP A 70 19.11 4.85 10.30
N GLU A 71 18.53 5.82 11.03
CA GLU A 71 18.93 6.22 12.38
C GLU A 71 17.74 6.05 13.34
N ALA A 72 17.99 6.18 14.66
CA ALA A 72 16.96 5.87 15.66
C ALA A 72 15.76 6.83 15.66
N ASP A 73 15.96 8.07 15.21
CA ASP A 73 15.00 9.16 15.17
C ASP A 73 14.75 9.73 13.76
N GLU A 74 15.50 9.27 12.76
CA GLU A 74 15.37 9.69 11.37
C GLU A 74 15.45 8.47 10.45
N TYR A 75 14.52 8.39 9.52
CA TYR A 75 14.49 7.34 8.51
C TYR A 75 14.02 7.90 7.20
N TYR A 76 14.70 7.55 6.11
CA TYR A 76 14.30 7.96 4.77
C TYR A 76 14.71 6.90 3.74
N ALA A 77 13.71 6.40 3.01
CA ALA A 77 13.90 5.47 1.91
C ALA A 77 12.92 5.78 0.76
N GLU A 78 13.30 5.35 -0.43
CA GLU A 78 12.47 5.43 -1.63
C GLU A 78 12.32 4.06 -2.27
N ILE A 79 11.12 3.77 -2.77
CA ILE A 79 10.80 2.56 -3.49
C ILE A 79 10.16 2.94 -4.82
N GLU A 80 10.68 2.43 -5.93
CA GLU A 80 9.95 2.43 -7.20
C GLU A 80 8.98 1.26 -7.19
N LEU A 81 7.70 1.53 -7.05
CA LEU A 81 6.65 0.52 -7.10
C LEU A 81 6.16 0.38 -8.54
N ILE A 82 6.23 -0.84 -9.09
CA ILE A 82 5.74 -1.13 -10.44
C ILE A 82 4.65 -2.19 -10.45
N THR A 83 3.73 -2.07 -11.40
CA THR A 83 2.82 -3.15 -11.77
C THR A 83 2.67 -3.22 -13.29
N GLY A 84 2.42 -4.42 -13.81
CA GLY A 84 2.11 -4.62 -15.23
C GLY A 84 0.63 -4.94 -15.40
N ALA A 85 -0.03 -4.30 -16.35
CA ALA A 85 -1.37 -4.71 -16.78
C ALA A 85 -1.36 -5.11 -18.26
N TRP A 86 -2.11 -6.17 -18.56
CA TRP A 86 -2.36 -6.59 -19.93
C TRP A 86 -3.43 -5.71 -20.56
N HIS A 87 -3.13 -5.22 -21.76
CA HIS A 87 -4.07 -4.57 -22.66
C HIS A 87 -4.36 -5.51 -23.82
N GLY A 88 -5.48 -6.23 -23.72
CA GLY A 88 -5.79 -7.32 -24.63
C GLY A 88 -4.78 -8.47 -24.47
N VAL A 89 -4.35 -9.04 -25.60
CA VAL A 89 -3.42 -10.19 -25.62
C VAL A 89 -2.01 -9.84 -26.12
N GLU A 90 -1.78 -8.59 -26.54
CA GLU A 90 -0.56 -8.23 -27.29
C GLU A 90 0.33 -7.21 -26.58
N ARG A 91 -0.20 -6.42 -25.64
CA ARG A 91 0.54 -5.33 -25.01
C ARG A 91 0.48 -5.44 -23.49
N VAL A 92 1.65 -5.36 -22.87
CA VAL A 92 1.78 -5.12 -21.42
C VAL A 92 2.14 -3.65 -21.24
N GLU A 93 1.38 -2.95 -20.42
CA GLU A 93 1.72 -1.60 -19.97
C GLU A 93 2.22 -1.66 -18.53
N VAL A 94 3.30 -0.93 -18.27
CA VAL A 94 3.89 -0.83 -16.94
C VAL A 94 3.47 0.50 -16.33
N TYR A 95 2.90 0.42 -15.14
CA TYR A 95 2.55 1.57 -14.32
C TYR A 95 3.51 1.65 -13.15
N ARG A 96 3.90 2.87 -12.79
CA ARG A 96 4.93 3.15 -11.78
C ARG A 96 4.48 4.25 -10.83
N ALA A 97 5.03 4.20 -9.62
CA ALA A 97 4.93 5.25 -8.62
C ALA A 97 6.21 5.29 -7.78
N TRP A 98 6.54 6.47 -7.26
CA TRP A 98 7.55 6.61 -6.21
C TRP A 98 6.88 6.53 -4.85
N VAL A 99 7.33 5.62 -4.01
CA VAL A 99 6.88 5.51 -2.61
C VAL A 99 8.00 6.04 -1.71
N VAL A 100 7.70 7.13 -1.03
CA VAL A 100 8.52 7.76 0.00
C VAL A 100 8.19 7.14 1.35
N VAL A 101 9.23 6.77 2.09
CA VAL A 101 9.14 6.15 3.41
C VAL A 101 9.97 6.99 4.37
N ASP A 102 9.33 7.72 5.27
CA ASP A 102 9.96 8.77 6.10
C ASP A 102 9.73 8.60 7.62
N ASP A 103 9.38 7.38 8.07
CA ASP A 103 9.10 7.08 9.48
C ASP A 103 10.09 6.02 10.04
N PRO A 104 10.73 6.26 11.20
CA PRO A 104 11.62 5.30 11.86
C PRO A 104 11.02 3.91 12.15
N ILE A 105 9.69 3.76 12.15
CA ILE A 105 9.04 2.44 12.24
C ILE A 105 9.44 1.48 11.11
N PHE A 106 10.00 2.01 10.01
CA PHE A 106 10.49 1.23 8.87
C PHE A 106 11.98 0.83 8.98
N SER A 107 12.69 1.30 10.01
CA SER A 107 14.08 0.90 10.27
C SER A 107 14.21 -0.63 10.34
N GLY A 108 15.19 -1.17 9.62
CA GLY A 108 15.42 -2.61 9.50
C GLY A 108 14.36 -3.41 8.72
N ARG A 109 13.26 -2.81 8.23
CA ARG A 109 12.23 -3.48 7.41
C ARG A 109 12.53 -3.46 5.92
N LEU A 110 13.35 -2.51 5.47
CA LEU A 110 13.76 -2.33 4.08
C LEU A 110 15.28 -2.39 3.99
N ALA A 111 15.82 -3.05 2.97
CA ALA A 111 17.25 -3.05 2.71
C ALA A 111 17.57 -3.14 1.22
N GLU A 112 18.64 -2.46 0.81
CA GLU A 112 19.13 -2.55 -0.58
C GLU A 112 19.75 -3.92 -0.88
N ARG A 113 20.30 -4.58 0.14
CA ARG A 113 20.94 -5.89 0.05
C ARG A 113 20.55 -6.75 1.23
N ALA A 114 20.30 -8.03 0.95
CA ALA A 114 20.03 -9.01 1.99
C ALA A 114 21.22 -9.11 2.97
N PRO A 115 20.99 -9.04 4.28
CA PRO A 115 21.98 -9.43 5.27
C PRO A 115 22.20 -10.95 5.24
N ARG A 116 23.18 -11.45 5.99
CA ARG A 116 23.52 -12.89 6.03
C ARG A 116 22.38 -13.78 6.55
N ASP A 117 21.60 -13.25 7.49
CA ASP A 117 20.45 -13.92 8.08
C ASP A 117 19.26 -12.95 7.99
N PRO A 118 18.55 -12.93 6.85
CA PRO A 118 17.47 -11.96 6.62
C PRO A 118 16.24 -12.33 7.43
N ASP A 119 15.64 -11.32 8.06
CA ASP A 119 14.27 -11.44 8.56
C ASP A 119 13.36 -11.87 7.39
N PRO A 120 12.48 -12.87 7.57
CA PRO A 120 11.58 -13.33 6.51
C PRO A 120 10.65 -12.23 5.97
N ASP A 121 10.36 -11.21 6.77
CA ASP A 121 9.54 -10.07 6.39
C ASP A 121 10.38 -8.87 5.92
N LEU A 122 11.71 -8.99 5.83
CA LEU A 122 12.60 -8.00 5.22
C LEU A 122 12.23 -7.80 3.75
N ILE A 123 12.01 -6.55 3.39
CA ILE A 123 11.66 -6.14 2.03
C ILE A 123 12.93 -5.75 1.29
N LEU A 124 13.12 -6.41 0.15
CA LEU A 124 14.23 -6.22 -0.77
C LEU A 124 13.71 -5.81 -2.14
N ARG A 125 14.63 -5.35 -2.99
CA ARG A 125 14.35 -5.19 -4.42
C ARG A 125 13.79 -6.49 -5.02
N ASN A 126 12.83 -6.35 -5.92
CA ASN A 126 12.08 -7.40 -6.61
C ASN A 126 11.07 -8.16 -5.73
N ASP A 127 10.93 -7.80 -4.45
CA ASP A 127 9.84 -8.35 -3.66
C ASP A 127 8.49 -7.77 -4.14
N ARG A 128 7.47 -8.63 -4.13
CA ARG A 128 6.10 -8.19 -4.25
C ARG A 128 5.64 -7.65 -2.90
N ILE A 129 5.09 -6.45 -2.89
CA ILE A 129 4.69 -5.76 -1.67
C ILE A 129 3.26 -5.23 -1.77
N LEU A 130 2.63 -5.11 -0.61
CA LEU A 130 1.38 -4.39 -0.39
C LEU A 130 1.71 -3.14 0.43
N VAL A 131 1.30 -1.98 -0.06
CA VAL A 131 1.59 -0.69 0.57
C VAL A 131 0.30 0.08 0.86
N ALA A 132 0.17 0.58 2.08
CA ALA A 132 -0.85 1.55 2.44
C ALA A 132 -0.22 2.95 2.31
N VAL A 133 -0.78 3.80 1.45
CA VAL A 133 -0.14 5.07 1.06
C VAL A 133 -1.15 6.21 0.99
N ARG A 134 -0.65 7.45 1.06
CA ARG A 134 -1.36 8.64 0.58
C ARG A 134 -0.66 9.21 -0.66
N ILE A 135 -1.39 9.95 -1.48
CA ILE A 135 -0.81 10.75 -2.55
C ILE A 135 -0.12 11.97 -1.93
N LEU A 136 1.13 12.23 -2.32
CA LEU A 136 1.88 13.42 -1.92
C LEU A 136 1.96 14.43 -3.05
N ASP A 137 2.35 13.98 -4.24
CA ASP A 137 2.62 14.85 -5.38
C ASP A 137 2.60 14.09 -6.72
N LEU A 138 2.86 14.82 -7.80
CA LEU A 138 3.18 14.31 -9.12
C LEU A 138 4.62 14.68 -9.47
N PHE A 139 5.37 13.72 -10.03
CA PHE A 139 6.71 13.94 -10.55
C PHE A 139 6.72 13.77 -12.06
N THR A 140 7.29 14.74 -12.77
CA THR A 140 7.52 14.64 -14.22
C THR A 140 8.91 14.12 -14.47
N GLU A 141 9.01 12.90 -15.00
CA GLU A 141 10.26 12.27 -15.40
C GLU A 141 10.91 13.00 -16.59
N PRO A 142 12.23 12.82 -16.83
CA PRO A 142 12.93 13.46 -17.94
C PRO A 142 12.37 13.14 -19.33
N ASP A 143 11.68 12.00 -19.49
CA ASP A 143 11.02 11.61 -20.74
C ASP A 143 9.62 12.23 -20.90
N GLY A 144 9.18 13.03 -19.92
CA GLY A 144 7.87 13.68 -19.87
C GLY A 144 6.76 12.84 -19.24
N ALA A 145 7.05 11.60 -18.82
CA ALA A 145 6.07 10.80 -18.10
C ALA A 145 5.74 11.42 -16.74
N VAL A 146 4.46 11.46 -16.39
CA VAL A 146 4.01 11.92 -15.07
C VAL A 146 3.74 10.72 -14.19
N VAL A 147 4.45 10.62 -13.08
CA VAL A 147 4.35 9.52 -12.11
C VAL A 147 3.92 10.04 -10.74
N PRO A 148 3.02 9.34 -10.04
CA PRO A 148 2.60 9.75 -8.71
C PRO A 148 3.70 9.50 -7.67
N VAL A 149 3.82 10.43 -6.73
CA VAL A 149 4.65 10.33 -5.53
C VAL A 149 3.73 10.06 -4.35
N LEU A 150 4.05 9.02 -3.58
CA LEU A 150 3.21 8.40 -2.58
C LEU A 150 3.94 8.37 -1.24
N GLY A 151 3.28 8.69 -0.13
CA GLY A 151 3.83 8.58 1.21
C GLY A 151 3.34 7.31 1.88
N ALA A 152 4.24 6.47 2.37
CA ALA A 152 3.91 5.20 3.00
C ALA A 152 3.42 5.37 4.45
N PHE A 153 2.32 4.68 4.78
CA PHE A 153 1.87 4.46 6.15
C PHE A 153 2.27 3.07 6.66
N ASP A 154 2.21 2.05 5.79
CA ASP A 154 2.66 0.69 6.10
C ASP A 154 3.03 -0.05 4.81
N ILE A 155 3.92 -1.04 4.95
CA ILE A 155 4.49 -1.79 3.83
C ILE A 155 4.68 -3.24 4.26
N ARG A 156 4.15 -4.18 3.48
CA ARG A 156 4.25 -5.61 3.79
C ARG A 156 4.71 -6.42 2.58
N LYS A 157 5.65 -7.33 2.81
CA LYS A 157 6.02 -8.36 1.84
C LYS A 157 4.86 -9.33 1.58
N MET A 158 4.55 -9.55 0.31
CA MET A 158 3.60 -10.57 -0.12
C MET A 158 4.35 -11.88 -0.39
N ARG A 159 3.76 -13.01 0.01
CA ARG A 159 4.31 -14.35 -0.19
C ARG A 159 3.80 -14.98 -1.48
#